data_AF-A0A949VIB4-F1
#
_entry.id   AF-A0A949VIB4-F1
#
_cell.length_a   1.000
_cell.length_b   1.000
_cell.length_c   1.000
_cell.angle_alpha   90.00
_cell.angle_beta   90.00
_cell.angle_gamma   90.00
#
_symmetry.space_group_name_H-M   'P 1'
#
loop_
_entity.id
_entity.type
_entity.pdbx_description
1 polymer ?
#
loop_
_entity_poly.entity_id
_entity_poly.type
_entity_poly.pdbx_seq_one_letter_code
_entity_poly.pdbx_strand_id
1 'polypeptide(L)'
;MQVLLLGAGTVTSRLNMQLAEQGHSVIAQIAAFTPQHIDLFDFRALVVVSPESSVSPESLVKAAERGKLIFVIAGASDGMASWANGVGVPSIAYPPSDVDINKLYEEMRRADAGNLAADDQYRRAVLGSDMSARIQSGMAVRKIAITSPKGGTGKTTVAVNLAVALALSGITTYLVDADGNAGALQYHMRMERVNTTMIGLLRREIAKANKGVMGDVASGAAYLNAFTPLENLPTLRVLPGLITDDLGDEVLQQEAKVAEVIHGLYEAGVAAGGVVIMDVGINPAHVVHRAALKAAEGIAIVIKPEIPDLAETRRWIARMINSLASVVGKNSAHEFIGSRVKLCYNQVVGDGFKAAHKMLQQALSEDKIELALIPNGIIPIVDPRLAAQAVNSDRRDDILIWRYKKEKLEELSPFADSLLGFASHFVPAVREGASRIGLLPNAPKKRGWFGRG
;
A
#
# COMPACT_ATOMS: atom_id res chain seq x y z
N MET A 1 -15.63 19.04 -4.45
CA MET A 1 -15.61 18.08 -3.33
C MET A 1 -16.93 18.06 -2.53
N GLN A 2 -17.39 16.89 -2.08
CA GLN A 2 -18.50 16.74 -1.11
C GLN A 2 -17.98 16.94 0.33
N VAL A 3 -18.65 17.80 1.10
CA VAL A 3 -18.22 18.26 2.41
C VAL A 3 -19.28 17.97 3.46
N LEU A 4 -18.88 17.33 4.56
CA LEU A 4 -19.65 17.30 5.79
C LEU A 4 -19.20 18.48 6.65
N LEU A 5 -20.11 19.40 6.95
CA LEU A 5 -19.80 20.60 7.73
C LEU A 5 -20.26 20.40 9.18
N LEU A 6 -19.35 20.57 10.12
CA LEU A 6 -19.59 20.29 11.53
C LEU A 6 -19.62 21.60 12.32
N GLY A 7 -20.82 21.99 12.75
CA GLY A 7 -21.11 23.15 13.59
C GLY A 7 -22.54 23.66 13.44
N ALA A 8 -23.03 24.40 14.43
CA ALA A 8 -24.41 24.92 14.47
C ALA A 8 -24.50 26.45 14.67
N GLY A 9 -23.38 27.16 14.62
CA GLY A 9 -23.35 28.60 14.88
C GLY A 9 -23.27 29.46 13.62
N THR A 10 -22.96 30.73 13.86
CA THR A 10 -22.97 31.78 12.82
C THR A 10 -21.83 31.62 11.81
N VAL A 11 -20.65 31.17 12.25
CA VAL A 11 -19.51 30.93 11.36
C VAL A 11 -19.80 29.75 10.45
N THR A 12 -20.36 28.68 11.00
CA THR A 12 -20.75 27.50 10.23
C THR A 12 -21.81 27.83 9.18
N SER A 13 -22.84 28.60 9.56
CA SER A 13 -23.90 29.00 8.63
C SER A 13 -23.37 29.85 7.46
N ARG A 14 -22.40 30.74 7.74
CA ARG A 14 -21.73 31.53 6.70
C ARG A 14 -20.89 30.64 5.78
N LEU A 15 -20.08 29.74 6.36
CA LEU A 15 -19.25 28.80 5.62
C LEU A 15 -20.05 27.92 4.67
N ASN A 16 -21.24 27.48 5.09
CA ASN A 16 -22.11 26.66 4.25
C ASN A 16 -22.42 27.35 2.92
N MET A 17 -22.81 28.63 2.97
CA MET A 17 -23.06 29.44 1.76
C MET A 17 -21.78 29.64 0.92
N GLN A 18 -20.67 30.00 1.57
CA GLN A 18 -19.43 30.30 0.85
C GLN A 18 -18.77 29.05 0.22
N LEU A 19 -18.89 27.88 0.84
CA LEU A 19 -18.39 26.62 0.27
C LEU A 19 -19.11 26.28 -1.04
N ALA A 20 -20.42 26.53 -1.11
CA ALA A 20 -21.20 26.35 -2.33
C ALA A 20 -20.73 27.26 -3.46
N GLU A 21 -20.42 28.54 -3.16
CA GLU A 21 -19.86 29.50 -4.13
C GLU A 21 -18.49 29.07 -4.68
N GLN A 22 -17.70 28.33 -3.89
CA GLN A 22 -16.41 27.78 -4.29
C GLN A 22 -16.51 26.42 -5.01
N GLY A 23 -17.73 25.96 -5.34
CA GLY A 23 -17.95 24.68 -6.05
C GLY A 23 -17.82 23.44 -5.17
N HIS A 24 -17.85 23.59 -3.84
CA HIS A 24 -17.97 22.47 -2.91
C HIS A 24 -19.43 22.20 -2.58
N SER A 25 -19.82 20.92 -2.51
CA SER A 25 -21.18 20.52 -2.15
C SER A 25 -21.23 20.18 -0.67
N VAL A 26 -21.90 21.00 0.14
CA VAL A 26 -22.16 20.67 1.56
C VAL A 26 -23.31 19.67 1.62
N ILE A 27 -22.98 18.42 1.93
CA ILE A 27 -23.96 17.31 1.93
C ILE A 27 -24.84 17.31 3.18
N ALA A 28 -24.30 17.78 4.30
CA ALA A 28 -25.02 17.98 5.56
C ALA A 28 -24.25 18.97 6.44
N GLN A 29 -25.00 19.68 7.28
CA GLN A 29 -24.48 20.46 8.40
C GLN A 29 -25.00 19.84 9.70
N ILE A 30 -24.12 19.39 10.57
CA ILE A 30 -24.48 18.71 11.83
C ILE A 30 -23.78 19.36 13.01
N ALA A 31 -24.39 19.32 14.19
CA ALA A 31 -23.82 19.93 15.41
C ALA A 31 -22.80 19.03 16.12
N ALA A 32 -22.94 17.71 15.98
CA ALA A 32 -22.09 16.74 16.63
C ALA A 32 -21.68 15.64 15.66
N PHE A 33 -20.45 15.13 15.79
CA PHE A 33 -19.93 14.06 14.94
C PHE A 33 -19.53 12.85 15.75
N THR A 34 -19.91 11.68 15.24
CA THR A 34 -19.55 10.36 15.77
C THR A 34 -19.17 9.44 14.61
N PRO A 35 -18.41 8.36 14.83
CA PRO A 35 -17.97 7.48 13.75
C PRO A 35 -19.11 6.87 12.91
N GLN A 36 -20.32 6.70 13.45
CA GLN A 36 -21.46 6.18 12.69
C GLN A 36 -21.84 7.08 11.51
N HIS A 37 -21.61 8.39 11.62
CA HIS A 37 -21.90 9.34 10.54
C HIS A 37 -21.04 9.13 9.29
N ILE A 38 -19.89 8.46 9.41
CA ILE A 38 -19.01 8.15 8.28
C ILE A 38 -19.72 7.24 7.27
N ASP A 39 -20.56 6.33 7.75
CA ASP A 39 -21.30 5.39 6.90
C ASP A 39 -22.70 5.91 6.52
N LEU A 40 -23.21 6.94 7.21
CA LEU A 40 -24.49 7.58 6.89
C LEU A 40 -24.39 8.62 5.76
N PHE A 41 -23.23 9.21 5.59
CA PHE A 41 -23.01 10.33 4.70
C PHE A 41 -21.91 10.04 3.68
N ASP A 42 -22.19 10.31 2.41
CA ASP A 42 -21.18 10.26 1.36
C ASP A 42 -20.47 11.62 1.24
N PHE A 43 -19.35 11.75 1.96
CA PHE A 43 -18.50 12.93 1.91
C PHE A 43 -17.03 12.57 1.72
N ARG A 44 -16.27 13.50 1.18
CA ARG A 44 -14.81 13.37 1.02
C ARG A 44 -14.03 14.18 2.06
N ALA A 45 -14.58 15.30 2.53
CA ALA A 45 -13.96 16.15 3.55
C ALA A 45 -14.91 16.48 4.69
N LEU A 46 -14.33 16.60 5.88
CA LEU A 46 -14.96 17.11 7.08
C LEU A 46 -14.36 18.49 7.41
N VAL A 47 -15.20 19.51 7.48
CA VAL A 47 -14.80 20.84 7.97
C VAL A 47 -15.38 21.04 9.36
N VAL A 48 -14.50 21.16 10.35
CA VAL A 48 -14.85 21.22 11.78
C VAL A 48 -14.75 22.66 12.26
N VAL A 49 -15.88 23.27 12.61
CA VAL A 49 -15.92 24.55 13.33
C VAL A 49 -15.98 24.23 14.82
N SER A 50 -14.81 24.06 15.44
CA SER A 50 -14.70 23.48 16.79
C SER A 50 -15.53 24.22 17.85
N PRO A 51 -15.49 25.56 17.94
CA PRO A 51 -16.29 26.29 18.94
C PRO A 51 -17.80 26.21 18.74
N GLU A 52 -18.25 25.77 17.56
CA GLU A 52 -19.67 25.65 17.20
C GLU A 52 -20.13 24.18 17.11
N SER A 53 -19.28 23.22 17.50
CA SER A 53 -19.54 21.79 17.33
C SER A 53 -19.13 20.92 18.52
N SER A 54 -19.57 19.66 18.50
CA SER A 54 -19.16 18.62 19.45
C SER A 54 -18.51 17.45 18.70
N VAL A 55 -17.20 17.27 18.88
CA VAL A 55 -16.44 16.16 18.30
C VAL A 55 -15.20 15.86 19.12
N SER A 56 -14.80 14.59 19.16
CA SER A 56 -13.56 14.16 19.80
C SER A 56 -12.44 13.91 18.77
N PRO A 57 -11.15 14.04 19.16
CA PRO A 57 -10.04 13.68 18.29
C PRO A 57 -10.14 12.24 17.77
N GLU A 58 -10.58 11.30 18.60
CA GLU A 58 -10.73 9.89 18.22
C GLU A 58 -11.75 9.71 17.09
N SER A 59 -12.83 10.49 17.09
CA SER A 59 -13.82 10.47 16.02
C SER A 59 -13.24 10.97 14.70
N LEU A 60 -12.40 12.01 14.76
CA LEU A 60 -11.67 12.54 13.60
C LEU A 60 -10.63 11.53 13.10
N VAL A 61 -9.92 10.84 14.00
CA VAL A 61 -9.02 9.74 13.62
C VAL A 61 -9.78 8.62 12.90
N LYS A 62 -11.00 8.28 13.34
CA LYS A 62 -11.84 7.30 12.63
C LYS A 62 -12.27 7.77 11.24
N ALA A 63 -12.51 9.07 11.06
CA ALA A 63 -12.75 9.63 9.74
C ALA A 63 -11.50 9.53 8.85
N ALA A 64 -10.33 9.88 9.37
CA ALA A 64 -9.05 9.75 8.66
C ALA A 64 -8.74 8.29 8.29
N GLU A 65 -8.99 7.33 9.19
CA GLU A 65 -8.86 5.88 8.93
C GLU A 65 -9.74 5.39 7.76
N ARG A 66 -10.78 6.15 7.39
CA ARG A 66 -11.68 5.90 6.25
C ARG A 66 -11.37 6.80 5.05
N GLY A 67 -10.18 7.43 5.06
CA GLY A 67 -9.66 8.27 3.99
C GLY A 67 -10.31 9.65 3.88
N LYS A 68 -11.07 10.08 4.89
CA LYS A 68 -11.71 11.40 4.88
C LYS A 68 -10.68 12.49 5.17
N LEU A 69 -10.74 13.57 4.39
CA LEU A 69 -9.94 14.77 4.63
C LEU A 69 -10.51 15.56 5.79
N ILE A 70 -9.66 16.20 6.59
CA ILE A 70 -10.07 16.93 7.80
C ILE A 70 -9.53 18.35 7.74
N PHE A 71 -10.38 19.33 8.00
CA PHE A 71 -10.00 20.73 8.13
C PHE A 71 -10.60 21.27 9.42
N VAL A 72 -9.80 21.95 10.23
CA VAL A 72 -10.20 22.44 11.55
C VAL A 72 -10.18 23.97 11.57
N ILE A 73 -11.26 24.56 12.06
CA ILE A 73 -11.37 25.98 12.39
C ILE A 73 -11.57 26.05 13.91
N ALA A 74 -10.57 26.56 14.61
CA ALA A 74 -10.52 26.51 16.07
C ALA A 74 -9.72 27.69 16.66
N GLY A 75 -10.06 28.09 17.88
CA GLY A 75 -9.35 29.16 18.59
C GLY A 75 -7.97 28.68 19.09
N ALA A 76 -7.05 29.60 19.37
CA ALA A 76 -5.69 29.24 19.82
C ALA A 76 -5.68 28.45 21.15
N SER A 77 -6.66 28.67 22.03
CA SER A 77 -6.84 27.94 23.29
C SER A 77 -7.74 26.71 23.18
N ASP A 78 -8.18 26.36 21.97
CA ASP A 78 -9.06 25.22 21.72
C ASP A 78 -8.24 23.91 21.69
N GLY A 79 -8.73 22.88 22.37
CA GLY A 79 -8.11 21.55 22.36
C GLY A 79 -8.03 20.95 20.95
N MET A 80 -8.99 21.25 20.07
CA MET A 80 -8.95 20.84 18.67
C MET A 80 -7.81 21.49 17.89
N ALA A 81 -7.51 22.77 18.16
CA ALA A 81 -6.37 23.45 17.52
C ALA A 81 -5.05 22.79 17.95
N SER A 82 -4.91 22.48 19.24
CA SER A 82 -3.74 21.78 19.78
C SER A 82 -3.56 20.40 19.15
N TRP A 83 -4.65 19.61 19.08
CA TRP A 83 -4.63 18.31 18.41
C TRP A 83 -4.26 18.42 16.93
N ALA A 84 -4.95 19.29 16.18
CA ALA A 84 -4.74 19.45 14.75
C ALA A 84 -3.30 19.85 14.44
N ASN A 85 -2.73 20.79 15.20
CA ASN A 85 -1.33 21.18 15.07
C ASN A 85 -0.37 20.04 15.42
N GLY A 86 -0.64 19.27 16.48
CA GLY A 86 0.18 18.12 16.88
C GLY A 86 0.23 17.01 15.84
N VAL A 87 -0.87 16.80 15.10
CA VAL A 87 -0.97 15.81 14.02
C VAL A 87 -0.89 16.43 12.62
N GLY A 88 -0.51 17.71 12.49
CA GLY A 88 -0.37 18.37 11.19
C GLY A 88 -1.62 18.36 10.29
N VAL A 89 -2.81 18.33 10.87
CA VAL A 89 -4.10 18.56 10.19
C VAL A 89 -4.26 20.07 9.98
N PRO A 90 -4.71 20.54 8.81
CA PRO A 90 -4.93 21.97 8.57
C PRO A 90 -5.80 22.61 9.66
N SER A 91 -5.25 23.62 10.33
CA SER A 91 -5.88 24.35 11.43
C SER A 91 -5.92 25.85 11.11
N ILE A 92 -7.10 26.44 11.23
CA ILE A 92 -7.44 27.81 10.88
C ILE A 92 -7.98 28.52 12.12
N ALA A 93 -7.66 29.80 12.29
CA ALA A 93 -8.07 30.56 13.47
C ALA A 93 -9.60 30.73 13.55
N TYR A 94 -10.12 30.71 14.77
CA TYR A 94 -11.50 31.09 15.07
C TYR A 94 -11.55 32.37 15.93
N PRO A 95 -12.44 33.33 15.62
CA PRO A 95 -13.27 33.40 14.41
C PRO A 95 -12.39 33.65 13.16
N PRO A 96 -12.71 33.04 12.00
CA PRO A 96 -11.87 33.18 10.81
C PRO A 96 -12.04 34.56 10.17
N SER A 97 -10.91 35.17 9.77
CA SER A 97 -10.90 36.33 8.86
C SER A 97 -11.11 35.90 7.39
N ASP A 98 -11.31 36.85 6.47
CA ASP A 98 -11.40 36.52 5.04
C ASP A 98 -10.12 35.87 4.49
N VAL A 99 -8.95 36.22 5.06
CA VAL A 99 -7.66 35.59 4.71
C VAL A 99 -7.63 34.13 5.17
N ASP A 100 -8.13 33.86 6.36
CA ASP A 100 -8.24 32.50 6.93
C ASP A 100 -9.16 31.61 6.10
N ILE A 101 -10.29 32.17 5.64
CA ILE A 101 -11.25 31.50 4.77
C ILE A 101 -10.62 31.18 3.40
N ASN A 102 -9.90 32.13 2.80
CA ASN A 102 -9.19 31.87 1.54
C ASN A 102 -8.14 30.76 1.68
N LYS A 103 -7.42 30.74 2.80
CA LYS A 103 -6.46 29.66 3.12
C LYS A 103 -7.14 28.30 3.23
N LEU A 104 -8.33 28.21 3.83
CA LEU A 104 -9.12 26.98 3.85
C LEU A 104 -9.38 26.46 2.43
N TYR A 105 -9.82 27.33 1.53
CA TYR A 105 -10.14 26.95 0.16
C TYR A 105 -8.91 26.49 -0.62
N GLU A 106 -7.76 27.13 -0.43
CA GLU A 106 -6.51 26.68 -1.03
C GLU A 106 -6.11 25.28 -0.55
N GLU A 107 -6.20 25.02 0.76
CA GLU A 107 -5.90 23.70 1.33
C GLU A 107 -6.89 22.64 0.84
N MET A 108 -8.18 22.95 0.79
CA MET A 108 -9.20 22.06 0.24
C MET A 108 -8.96 21.76 -1.24
N ARG A 109 -8.60 22.77 -2.05
CA ARG A 109 -8.29 22.60 -3.47
C ARG A 109 -7.03 21.76 -3.69
N ARG A 110 -5.98 21.98 -2.90
CA ARG A 110 -4.74 21.17 -2.93
C ARG A 110 -5.03 19.72 -2.58
N ALA A 111 -5.84 19.48 -1.57
CA ALA A 111 -6.20 18.14 -1.15
C ALA A 111 -7.13 17.42 -2.15
N ASP A 112 -8.01 18.15 -2.84
CA ASP A 112 -8.85 17.59 -3.90
C ASP A 112 -8.02 17.25 -5.16
N ALA A 113 -7.06 18.12 -5.51
CA ALA A 113 -6.19 17.99 -6.68
C ALA A 113 -5.06 16.95 -6.55
N GLY A 114 -4.71 16.50 -5.33
CA GLY A 114 -3.55 15.64 -5.11
C GLY A 114 -3.68 14.65 -3.95
N ASN A 115 -3.48 13.36 -4.25
CA ASN A 115 -3.54 12.27 -3.26
C ASN A 115 -2.39 12.30 -2.23
N LEU A 116 -1.30 13.02 -2.51
CA LEU A 116 -0.17 13.15 -1.58
C LEU A 116 -0.56 13.85 -0.28
N ALA A 117 -1.48 14.82 -0.35
CA ALA A 117 -2.00 15.52 0.83
C ALA A 117 -2.88 14.60 1.69
N ALA A 118 -3.75 13.79 1.06
CA ALA A 118 -4.59 12.82 1.75
C ALA A 118 -3.77 11.72 2.46
N ASP A 119 -2.71 11.24 1.80
CA ASP A 119 -1.77 10.26 2.34
C ASP A 119 -1.03 10.80 3.58
N ASP A 120 -0.49 12.02 3.47
CA ASP A 120 0.20 12.68 4.58
C ASP A 120 -0.72 12.97 5.76
N GLN A 121 -1.94 13.46 5.50
CA GLN A 121 -2.95 13.67 6.52
C GLN A 121 -3.35 12.34 7.18
N TYR A 122 -3.57 11.27 6.41
CA TYR A 122 -3.83 9.93 6.95
C TYR A 122 -2.74 9.52 7.93
N ARG A 123 -1.46 9.57 7.50
CA ARG A 123 -0.33 9.13 8.33
C ARG A 123 -0.28 9.90 9.65
N ARG A 124 -0.34 11.23 9.57
CA ARG A 124 -0.18 12.04 10.78
C ARG A 124 -1.39 11.96 11.71
N ALA A 125 -2.61 11.94 11.18
CA ALA A 125 -3.81 11.81 11.99
C ALA A 125 -3.93 10.42 12.63
N VAL A 126 -3.63 9.35 11.88
CA VAL A 126 -3.81 7.97 12.34
C VAL A 126 -2.65 7.48 13.20
N LEU A 127 -1.40 7.82 12.84
CA LEU A 127 -0.21 7.32 13.54
C LEU A 127 0.39 8.33 14.52
N GLY A 128 0.25 9.62 14.24
CA GLY A 128 0.99 10.70 14.87
C GLY A 128 2.25 11.08 14.09
N SER A 129 2.69 12.33 14.25
CA SER A 129 3.81 12.94 13.51
C SER A 129 5.15 12.22 13.76
N ASP A 130 5.48 11.90 15.02
CA ASP A 130 6.74 11.23 15.38
C ASP A 130 6.86 9.83 14.77
N MET A 131 5.78 9.04 14.82
CA MET A 131 5.75 7.70 14.26
C MET A 131 5.85 7.74 12.74
N SER A 132 5.15 8.69 12.11
CA SER A 132 5.21 8.89 10.66
C SER A 132 6.65 9.16 10.18
N ALA A 133 7.38 10.02 10.88
CA ALA A 133 8.79 10.30 10.57
C ALA A 133 9.69 9.06 10.73
N ARG A 134 9.48 8.26 11.79
CA ARG A 134 10.24 7.02 12.02
C ARG A 134 10.00 5.99 10.91
N ILE A 135 8.75 5.78 10.52
CA ILE A 135 8.39 4.86 9.44
C ILE A 135 9.06 5.27 8.13
N GLN A 136 9.08 6.57 7.81
CA GLN A 136 9.77 7.07 6.61
C GLN A 136 11.29 6.85 6.67
N SER A 137 11.91 7.05 7.84
CA SER A 137 13.36 6.87 8.01
C SER A 137 13.81 5.40 8.10
N GLY A 138 12.91 4.48 8.48
CA GLY A 138 13.22 3.08 8.80
C GLY A 138 12.97 2.06 7.67
N MET A 139 12.78 2.51 6.42
CA MET A 139 12.52 1.60 5.29
C MET A 139 13.83 1.00 4.76
N ALA A 140 14.03 -0.32 4.95
CA ALA A 140 15.21 -1.04 4.50
C ALA A 140 15.14 -1.48 3.01
N VAL A 141 13.95 -1.88 2.56
CA VAL A 141 13.66 -2.29 1.19
C VAL A 141 12.42 -1.55 0.71
N ARG A 142 12.48 -0.92 -0.46
CA ARG A 142 11.36 -0.18 -1.04
C ARG A 142 10.94 -0.67 -2.42
N LYS A 143 11.77 -1.49 -3.09
CA LYS A 143 11.45 -2.09 -4.40
C LYS A 143 11.23 -3.60 -4.22
N ILE A 144 9.98 -4.01 -4.07
CA ILE A 144 9.61 -5.40 -3.77
C ILE A 144 8.99 -6.04 -5.02
N ALA A 145 9.45 -7.23 -5.38
CA ALA A 145 8.79 -8.10 -6.35
C ALA A 145 8.25 -9.34 -5.63
N ILE A 146 7.00 -9.71 -5.90
CA ILE A 146 6.35 -10.89 -5.33
C ILE A 146 6.08 -11.83 -6.49
N THR A 147 6.60 -13.05 -6.40
CA THR A 147 6.55 -14.04 -7.47
C THR A 147 6.30 -15.43 -6.89
N SER A 148 6.04 -16.40 -7.76
CA SER A 148 5.91 -17.80 -7.39
C SER A 148 6.42 -18.70 -8.51
N PRO A 149 6.85 -19.93 -8.18
CA PRO A 149 7.28 -20.89 -9.19
C PRO A 149 6.11 -21.47 -10.00
N LYS A 150 4.89 -21.40 -9.45
CA LYS A 150 3.68 -21.99 -10.03
C LYS A 150 2.42 -21.18 -9.71
N GLY A 151 1.35 -21.47 -10.45
CA GLY A 151 0.03 -20.92 -10.18
C GLY A 151 -0.61 -21.50 -8.91
N GLY A 152 -1.52 -20.75 -8.29
CA GLY A 152 -2.32 -21.25 -7.16
C GLY A 152 -1.61 -21.28 -5.81
N THR A 153 -0.39 -20.75 -5.67
CA THR A 153 0.29 -20.60 -4.36
C THR A 153 -0.22 -19.41 -3.52
N GLY A 154 -1.12 -18.59 -4.08
CA GLY A 154 -1.67 -17.40 -3.43
C GLY A 154 -0.77 -16.15 -3.54
N LYS A 155 0.13 -16.11 -4.53
CA LYS A 155 1.00 -14.96 -4.84
C LYS A 155 0.28 -13.60 -4.79
N THR A 156 -0.74 -13.44 -5.63
CA THR A 156 -1.52 -12.19 -5.72
C THR A 156 -2.25 -11.87 -4.42
N THR A 157 -2.76 -12.90 -3.72
CA THR A 157 -3.37 -12.73 -2.40
C THR A 157 -2.36 -12.18 -1.38
N VAL A 158 -1.13 -12.71 -1.35
CA VAL A 158 -0.06 -12.22 -0.48
C VAL A 158 0.34 -10.80 -0.90
N ALA A 159 0.46 -10.50 -2.19
CA ALA A 159 0.81 -9.18 -2.69
C ALA A 159 -0.20 -8.10 -2.28
N VAL A 160 -1.48 -8.38 -2.51
CA VAL A 160 -2.58 -7.49 -2.12
C VAL A 160 -2.62 -7.28 -0.61
N ASN A 161 -2.57 -8.36 0.18
CA ASN A 161 -2.63 -8.23 1.64
C ASN A 161 -1.38 -7.55 2.20
N LEU A 162 -0.19 -7.81 1.66
CA LEU A 162 1.03 -7.12 2.06
C LEU A 162 0.93 -5.62 1.77
N ALA A 163 0.48 -5.24 0.58
CA ALA A 163 0.32 -3.84 0.21
C ALA A 163 -0.70 -3.12 1.09
N VAL A 164 -1.84 -3.76 1.37
CA VAL A 164 -2.86 -3.22 2.28
C VAL A 164 -2.33 -3.12 3.71
N ALA A 165 -1.55 -4.10 4.19
CA ALA A 165 -0.95 -4.07 5.52
C ALA A 165 0.02 -2.89 5.69
N LEU A 166 0.88 -2.66 4.69
CA LEU A 166 1.80 -1.52 4.68
C LEU A 166 1.02 -0.20 4.65
N ALA A 167 0.05 -0.07 3.74
CA ALA A 167 -0.76 1.12 3.59
C ALA A 167 -1.58 1.46 4.85
N LEU A 168 -2.24 0.48 5.47
CA LEU A 168 -2.95 0.66 6.74
C LEU A 168 -2.00 1.13 7.84
N SER A 169 -0.77 0.61 7.84
CA SER A 169 0.31 1.00 8.77
C SER A 169 0.95 2.34 8.41
N GLY A 170 0.35 3.13 7.51
CA GLY A 170 0.77 4.48 7.09
C GLY A 170 2.00 4.50 6.21
N ILE A 171 2.35 3.40 5.56
CA ILE A 171 3.40 3.38 4.56
C ILE A 171 2.77 3.69 3.21
N THR A 172 3.20 4.77 2.57
CA THR A 172 2.83 5.05 1.17
C THR A 172 3.21 3.86 0.30
N THR A 173 2.22 3.21 -0.29
CA THR A 173 2.39 1.93 -0.97
C THR A 173 1.85 2.02 -2.39
N TYR A 174 2.65 1.59 -3.36
CA TYR A 174 2.32 1.48 -4.76
C TYR A 174 2.26 0.01 -5.12
N LEU A 175 1.07 -0.51 -5.42
CA LEU A 175 0.85 -1.88 -5.85
C LEU A 175 0.71 -1.92 -7.36
N VAL A 176 1.56 -2.68 -8.02
CA VAL A 176 1.59 -2.84 -9.47
C VAL A 176 1.30 -4.29 -9.79
N ASP A 177 0.34 -4.53 -10.68
CA ASP A 177 0.13 -5.83 -11.28
C ASP A 177 1.02 -5.95 -12.53
N ALA A 178 2.08 -6.73 -12.37
CA ALA A 178 3.07 -7.03 -13.39
C ALA A 178 2.99 -8.51 -13.80
N ASP A 179 1.87 -9.19 -13.54
CA ASP A 179 1.64 -10.55 -14.01
C ASP A 179 1.18 -10.49 -15.46
N GLY A 180 2.12 -10.68 -16.36
CA GLY A 180 1.84 -10.66 -17.79
C GLY A 180 0.87 -11.75 -18.22
N ASN A 181 0.69 -12.82 -17.44
CA ASN A 181 -0.09 -13.98 -17.87
C ASN A 181 -1.58 -13.91 -17.51
N ALA A 182 -1.96 -13.14 -16.48
CA ALA A 182 -3.35 -13.03 -16.01
C ALA A 182 -3.49 -11.88 -15.00
N GLY A 183 -3.72 -10.65 -15.48
CA GLY A 183 -3.98 -9.51 -14.60
C GLY A 183 -5.32 -9.65 -13.90
N ALA A 184 -5.30 -9.81 -12.56
CA ALA A 184 -6.51 -9.97 -11.75
C ALA A 184 -6.62 -8.92 -10.63
N LEU A 185 -5.65 -8.02 -10.54
CA LEU A 185 -5.52 -7.11 -9.41
C LEU A 185 -6.64 -6.06 -9.36
N GLN A 186 -7.15 -5.63 -10.53
CA GLN A 186 -8.31 -4.74 -10.62
C GLN A 186 -9.52 -5.33 -9.88
N TYR A 187 -9.78 -6.63 -10.04
CA TYR A 187 -10.87 -7.34 -9.37
C TYR A 187 -10.59 -7.53 -7.88
N HIS A 188 -9.37 -7.94 -7.51
CA HIS A 188 -8.99 -8.08 -6.10
C HIS A 188 -9.10 -6.78 -5.32
N MET A 189 -8.86 -5.64 -5.97
CA MET A 189 -8.97 -4.31 -5.39
C MET A 189 -10.34 -3.66 -5.66
N ARG A 190 -11.28 -4.37 -6.30
CA ARG A 190 -12.64 -3.94 -6.68
C ARG A 190 -12.65 -2.56 -7.31
N MET A 191 -11.73 -2.28 -8.24
CA MET A 191 -11.57 -0.95 -8.80
C MET A 191 -12.57 -0.73 -9.95
N GLU A 192 -13.51 0.18 -9.74
CA GLU A 192 -14.52 0.54 -10.75
C GLU A 192 -13.92 1.41 -11.86
N ARG A 193 -12.99 2.29 -11.50
CA ARG A 193 -12.31 3.22 -12.40
C ARG A 193 -10.82 3.15 -12.13
N VAL A 194 -10.04 3.21 -13.20
CA VAL A 194 -8.57 3.17 -13.16
C VAL A 194 -8.04 4.26 -14.08
N ASN A 195 -6.97 4.94 -13.66
CA ASN A 195 -6.35 6.00 -14.46
C ASN A 195 -5.76 5.42 -15.76
N THR A 196 -5.11 4.27 -15.64
CA THR A 196 -4.59 3.48 -16.75
C THR A 196 -4.25 2.06 -16.27
N THR A 197 -3.79 1.21 -17.17
CA THR A 197 -3.26 -0.12 -16.90
C THR A 197 -1.76 -0.15 -17.20
N MET A 198 -1.06 -1.20 -16.76
CA MET A 198 0.35 -1.41 -17.10
C MET A 198 0.57 -1.40 -18.61
N ILE A 199 -0.28 -2.09 -19.38
CA ILE A 199 -0.17 -2.08 -20.85
C ILE A 199 -0.44 -0.68 -21.42
N GLY A 200 -1.43 0.03 -20.87
CA GLY A 200 -1.78 1.38 -21.33
C GLY A 200 -0.64 2.37 -21.11
N LEU A 201 0.05 2.26 -19.97
CA LEU A 201 1.26 3.01 -19.68
C LEU A 201 2.38 2.65 -20.68
N LEU A 202 2.68 1.37 -20.87
CA LEU A 202 3.74 0.93 -21.79
C LEU A 202 3.49 1.41 -23.23
N ARG A 203 2.26 1.23 -23.75
CA ARG A 203 1.85 1.74 -25.08
C ARG A 203 2.08 3.24 -25.20
N ARG A 204 1.70 4.01 -24.18
CA ARG A 204 1.84 5.47 -24.17
C ARG A 204 3.31 5.90 -24.18
N GLU A 205 4.15 5.31 -23.34
CA GLU A 205 5.56 5.72 -23.24
C GLU A 205 6.36 5.31 -24.49
N ILE A 206 6.06 4.16 -25.08
CA ILE A 206 6.66 3.75 -26.36
C ILE A 206 6.22 4.67 -27.50
N ALA A 207 4.94 5.02 -27.58
CA ALA A 207 4.44 5.95 -28.59
C ALA A 207 5.08 7.34 -28.49
N LYS A 208 5.38 7.82 -27.27
CA LYS A 208 6.12 9.08 -27.06
C LYS A 208 7.57 8.98 -27.52
N ALA A 209 8.25 7.88 -27.20
CA ALA A 209 9.63 7.65 -27.61
C ALA A 209 9.76 7.63 -29.15
N ASN A 210 8.85 6.94 -29.84
CA ASN A 210 8.83 6.89 -31.30
C ASN A 210 8.60 8.26 -31.98
N LYS A 211 7.98 9.22 -31.26
CA LYS A 211 7.75 10.58 -31.74
C LYS A 211 8.92 11.54 -31.46
N GLY A 212 10.04 11.06 -30.90
CA GLY A 212 11.22 11.88 -30.62
C GLY A 212 10.98 12.95 -29.55
N VAL A 213 9.96 12.79 -28.71
CA VAL A 213 9.69 13.71 -27.59
C VAL A 213 10.71 13.43 -26.49
N MET A 214 11.85 14.11 -26.55
CA MET A 214 12.86 14.11 -25.49
C MET A 214 12.28 14.83 -24.26
N GLY A 215 12.06 14.10 -23.17
CA GLY A 215 11.41 14.60 -21.97
C GLY A 215 12.20 14.27 -20.71
N ASP A 216 13.44 14.72 -20.62
CA ASP A 216 14.39 14.44 -19.52
C ASP A 216 14.01 15.05 -18.15
N VAL A 217 12.82 15.66 -18.00
CA VAL A 217 12.38 16.28 -16.72
C VAL A 217 10.94 15.85 -16.33
N ALA A 218 10.23 15.06 -17.15
CA ALA A 218 8.80 14.79 -16.97
C ALA A 218 8.42 13.33 -16.61
N SER A 219 9.37 12.42 -16.43
CA SER A 219 9.10 10.97 -16.34
C SER A 219 8.47 10.53 -15.01
N GLY A 220 8.98 11.00 -13.86
CA GLY A 220 8.52 10.56 -12.54
C GLY A 220 7.06 10.88 -12.23
N ALA A 221 6.63 12.12 -12.53
CA ALA A 221 5.24 12.54 -12.33
C ALA A 221 4.28 11.76 -13.25
N ALA A 222 4.69 11.46 -14.49
CA ALA A 222 3.90 10.66 -15.41
C ALA A 222 3.67 9.23 -14.90
N TYR A 223 4.70 8.62 -14.28
CA TYR A 223 4.58 7.31 -13.64
C TYR A 223 3.68 7.37 -12.41
N LEU A 224 3.81 8.37 -11.54
CA LEU A 224 2.93 8.54 -10.37
C LEU A 224 1.46 8.73 -10.78
N ASN A 225 1.21 9.49 -11.85
CA ASN A 225 -0.14 9.72 -12.38
C ASN A 225 -0.78 8.46 -12.99
N ALA A 226 0.03 7.46 -13.37
CA ALA A 226 -0.50 6.19 -13.85
C ALA A 226 -1.19 5.39 -12.73
N PHE A 227 -0.78 5.58 -11.48
CA PHE A 227 -1.40 4.91 -10.36
C PHE A 227 -2.76 5.52 -10.01
N THR A 228 -3.71 4.64 -9.70
CA THR A 228 -5.03 5.01 -9.22
C THR A 228 -5.04 4.98 -7.69
N PRO A 229 -5.33 6.08 -6.99
CA PRO A 229 -5.46 6.08 -5.53
C PRO A 229 -6.69 5.29 -5.07
N LEU A 230 -6.65 4.76 -3.86
CA LEU A 230 -7.84 4.27 -3.18
C LEU A 230 -8.34 5.31 -2.20
N GLU A 231 -9.53 5.85 -2.43
CA GLU A 231 -10.09 6.92 -1.59
C GLU A 231 -10.25 6.51 -0.13
N ASN A 232 -10.63 5.26 0.13
CA ASN A 232 -10.83 4.72 1.47
C ASN A 232 -9.53 4.22 2.15
N LEU A 233 -8.39 4.28 1.45
CA LEU A 233 -7.06 4.00 1.97
C LEU A 233 -6.02 4.81 1.17
N PRO A 234 -5.90 6.13 1.44
CA PRO A 234 -5.17 7.07 0.58
C PRO A 234 -3.67 6.83 0.51
N THR A 235 -3.13 6.04 1.44
CA THR A 235 -1.75 5.53 1.43
C THR A 235 -1.52 4.45 0.37
N LEU A 236 -2.56 3.83 -0.19
CA LEU A 236 -2.46 2.79 -1.22
C LEU A 236 -2.84 3.32 -2.59
N ARG A 237 -1.96 3.06 -3.56
CA ARG A 237 -2.14 3.41 -4.98
C ARG A 237 -1.89 2.18 -5.83
N VAL A 238 -2.70 1.98 -6.86
CA VAL A 238 -2.75 0.74 -7.62
C VAL A 238 -2.61 0.98 -9.12
N LEU A 239 -1.73 0.22 -9.77
CA LEU A 239 -1.62 0.12 -11.22
C LEU A 239 -2.03 -1.29 -11.66
N PRO A 240 -3.23 -1.47 -12.23
CA PRO A 240 -3.70 -2.76 -12.75
C PRO A 240 -2.84 -3.28 -13.90
N GLY A 241 -2.89 -4.60 -14.13
CA GLY A 241 -1.99 -5.31 -15.02
C GLY A 241 -2.43 -5.33 -16.48
N LEU A 242 -1.95 -6.33 -17.21
CA LEU A 242 -2.29 -6.58 -18.62
C LEU A 242 -3.62 -7.35 -18.70
N ILE A 243 -4.45 -7.09 -19.71
CA ILE A 243 -5.59 -7.94 -20.04
C ILE A 243 -5.07 -9.08 -20.94
N THR A 244 -5.69 -10.26 -20.90
CA THR A 244 -5.21 -11.45 -21.63
C THR A 244 -5.01 -11.22 -23.14
N ASP A 245 -5.76 -10.31 -23.75
CA ASP A 245 -5.64 -9.95 -25.17
C ASP A 245 -4.38 -9.12 -25.47
N ASP A 246 -3.70 -8.59 -24.45
CA ASP A 246 -2.51 -7.75 -24.56
C ASP A 246 -1.19 -8.54 -24.56
N LEU A 247 -1.23 -9.87 -24.36
CA LEU A 247 -0.04 -10.73 -24.30
C LEU A 247 0.76 -10.81 -25.60
N GLY A 248 0.10 -10.60 -26.74
CA GLY A 248 0.70 -10.59 -28.08
C GLY A 248 1.13 -9.19 -28.55
N ASP A 249 1.04 -8.18 -27.69
CA ASP A 249 1.29 -6.79 -28.09
C ASP A 249 2.76 -6.56 -28.49
N GLU A 250 2.96 -5.87 -29.62
CA GLU A 250 4.28 -5.49 -30.14
C GLU A 250 5.11 -4.69 -29.13
N VAL A 251 4.45 -3.99 -28.21
CA VAL A 251 5.07 -3.29 -27.08
C VAL A 251 5.94 -4.22 -26.22
N LEU A 252 5.52 -5.47 -26.03
CA LEU A 252 6.27 -6.45 -25.24
C LEU A 252 7.52 -6.95 -25.97
N GLN A 253 7.64 -6.72 -27.27
CA GLN A 253 8.85 -7.04 -28.03
C GLN A 253 9.98 -6.02 -27.80
N GLN A 254 9.65 -4.83 -27.26
CA GLN A 254 10.61 -3.77 -26.98
C GLN A 254 11.20 -3.89 -25.57
N GLU A 255 12.02 -4.93 -25.33
CA GLU A 255 12.53 -5.28 -24.00
C GLU A 255 13.19 -4.12 -23.25
N ALA A 256 14.00 -3.31 -23.95
CA ALA A 256 14.69 -2.17 -23.34
C ALA A 256 13.70 -1.11 -22.80
N LYS A 257 12.60 -0.87 -23.51
CA LYS A 257 11.57 0.08 -23.11
C LYS A 257 10.69 -0.44 -22.00
N VAL A 258 10.35 -1.73 -22.04
CA VAL A 258 9.68 -2.39 -20.90
C VAL A 258 10.54 -2.26 -19.64
N ALA A 259 11.84 -2.51 -19.73
CA ALA A 259 12.76 -2.36 -18.60
C ALA A 259 12.83 -0.92 -18.07
N GLU A 260 12.87 0.07 -18.97
CA GLU A 260 12.86 1.50 -18.62
C GLU A 260 11.59 1.89 -17.85
N VAL A 261 10.41 1.48 -18.32
CA VAL A 261 9.12 1.79 -17.67
C VAL A 261 9.01 1.11 -16.31
N ILE A 262 9.38 -0.16 -16.21
CA ILE A 262 9.34 -0.91 -14.94
C ILE A 262 10.31 -0.29 -13.92
N HIS A 263 11.52 0.07 -14.35
CA HIS A 263 12.47 0.78 -13.50
C HIS A 263 11.92 2.15 -13.08
N GLY A 264 11.34 2.90 -14.02
CA GLY A 264 10.72 4.20 -13.76
C GLY A 264 9.58 4.16 -12.75
N LEU A 265 8.75 3.11 -12.77
CA LEU A 265 7.71 2.88 -11.75
C LEU A 265 8.30 2.67 -10.36
N TYR A 266 9.37 1.86 -10.25
CA TYR A 266 10.09 1.68 -8.99
C TYR A 266 10.70 3.00 -8.50
N GLU A 267 11.46 3.71 -9.34
CA GLU A 267 12.11 4.96 -8.95
C GLU A 267 11.10 6.05 -8.58
N ALA A 268 10.01 6.20 -9.34
CA ALA A 268 8.99 7.20 -9.07
C ALA A 268 8.31 6.97 -7.71
N GLY A 269 7.91 5.74 -7.41
CA GLY A 269 7.28 5.41 -6.13
C GLY A 269 8.23 5.60 -4.94
N VAL A 270 9.52 5.23 -5.12
CA VAL A 270 10.56 5.42 -4.10
C VAL A 270 10.90 6.89 -3.88
N ALA A 271 11.02 7.68 -4.96
CA ALA A 271 11.26 9.12 -4.90
C ALA A 271 10.10 9.88 -4.24
N ALA A 272 8.88 9.37 -4.36
CA ALA A 272 7.71 9.86 -3.63
C ALA A 272 7.67 9.42 -2.15
N GLY A 273 8.73 8.78 -1.63
CA GLY A 273 8.84 8.34 -0.25
C GLY A 273 8.07 7.05 0.08
N GLY A 274 7.66 6.29 -0.94
CA GLY A 274 6.87 5.08 -0.78
C GLY A 274 7.62 3.77 -0.99
N VAL A 275 6.88 2.68 -0.83
CA VAL A 275 7.27 1.30 -1.16
C VAL A 275 6.49 0.87 -2.39
N VAL A 276 7.17 0.24 -3.34
CA VAL A 276 6.57 -0.31 -4.55
C VAL A 276 6.58 -1.83 -4.47
N ILE A 277 5.40 -2.43 -4.56
CA ILE A 277 5.19 -3.87 -4.64
C ILE A 277 4.74 -4.20 -6.07
N MET A 278 5.51 -5.04 -6.76
CA MET A 278 5.10 -5.63 -8.03
C MET A 278 4.63 -7.06 -7.81
N ASP A 279 3.38 -7.35 -8.16
CA ASP A 279 2.87 -8.72 -8.30
C ASP A 279 3.34 -9.28 -9.66
N VAL A 280 4.31 -10.19 -9.65
CA VAL A 280 5.03 -10.65 -10.84
C VAL A 280 4.63 -12.08 -11.18
N GLY A 281 4.38 -12.36 -12.46
CA GLY A 281 3.99 -13.70 -12.89
C GLY A 281 5.06 -14.77 -12.75
N ILE A 282 4.64 -16.01 -13.00
CA ILE A 282 5.43 -17.22 -12.69
C ILE A 282 6.63 -17.48 -13.61
N ASN A 283 6.69 -16.80 -14.77
CA ASN A 283 7.72 -17.05 -15.79
C ASN A 283 8.82 -15.97 -15.74
N PRO A 284 10.02 -16.25 -15.18
CA PRO A 284 11.09 -15.26 -15.07
C PRO A 284 11.76 -14.90 -16.40
N ALA A 285 11.42 -15.61 -17.50
CA ALA A 285 11.87 -15.29 -18.85
C ALA A 285 10.93 -14.33 -19.59
N HIS A 286 9.74 -14.06 -19.07
CA HIS A 286 8.86 -13.03 -19.62
C HIS A 286 9.48 -11.65 -19.40
N VAL A 287 9.41 -10.78 -20.41
CA VAL A 287 10.12 -9.48 -20.44
C VAL A 287 9.77 -8.58 -19.26
N VAL A 288 8.47 -8.50 -18.91
CA VAL A 288 7.97 -7.71 -17.77
C VAL A 288 8.46 -8.30 -16.45
N HIS A 289 8.41 -9.64 -16.31
CA HIS A 289 8.80 -10.30 -15.08
C HIS A 289 10.30 -10.19 -14.84
N ARG A 290 11.11 -10.39 -15.89
CA ARG A 290 12.55 -10.22 -15.85
C ARG A 290 12.92 -8.78 -15.46
N ALA A 291 12.29 -7.78 -16.05
CA ALA A 291 12.49 -6.38 -15.72
C ALA A 291 12.17 -6.09 -14.24
N ALA A 292 11.03 -6.56 -13.75
CA ALA A 292 10.61 -6.36 -12.36
C ALA A 292 11.56 -7.02 -11.36
N LEU A 293 11.92 -8.29 -11.60
CA LEU A 293 12.83 -9.05 -10.75
C LEU A 293 14.25 -8.44 -10.73
N LYS A 294 14.72 -7.90 -11.87
CA LYS A 294 16.04 -7.26 -11.95
C LYS A 294 16.10 -5.94 -11.18
N ALA A 295 15.03 -5.15 -11.24
CA ALA A 295 14.96 -3.85 -10.59
C ALA A 295 14.62 -3.93 -9.08
N ALA A 296 14.04 -5.04 -8.62
CA ALA A 296 13.65 -5.23 -7.23
C ALA A 296 14.85 -5.36 -6.27
N GLU A 297 14.76 -4.67 -5.13
CA GLU A 297 15.68 -4.76 -3.99
C GLU A 297 15.35 -5.98 -3.10
N GLY A 298 14.09 -6.42 -3.06
CA GLY A 298 13.66 -7.62 -2.36
C GLY A 298 12.73 -8.46 -3.23
N ILE A 299 12.94 -9.78 -3.25
CA ILE A 299 12.15 -10.73 -4.04
C ILE A 299 11.48 -11.71 -3.10
N ALA A 300 10.16 -11.62 -2.95
CA ALA A 300 9.36 -12.60 -2.22
C ALA A 300 9.00 -13.77 -3.15
N ILE A 301 9.42 -14.98 -2.80
CA ILE A 301 8.99 -16.21 -3.49
C ILE A 301 7.90 -16.88 -2.65
N VAL A 302 6.67 -16.91 -3.17
CA VAL A 302 5.49 -17.48 -2.50
C VAL A 302 5.27 -18.92 -2.96
N ILE A 303 5.37 -19.87 -2.02
CA ILE A 303 5.27 -21.31 -2.28
C ILE A 303 4.33 -21.98 -1.28
N LYS A 304 3.76 -23.14 -1.62
CA LYS A 304 3.10 -24.00 -0.63
C LYS A 304 4.10 -25.00 -0.04
N PRO A 305 3.89 -25.48 1.19
CA PRO A 305 4.69 -26.56 1.77
C PRO A 305 4.31 -27.94 1.17
N GLU A 306 4.33 -28.08 -0.16
CA GLU A 306 3.98 -29.30 -0.89
C GLU A 306 5.18 -29.78 -1.71
N ILE A 307 5.41 -31.10 -1.81
CA ILE A 307 6.57 -31.67 -2.51
C ILE A 307 6.66 -31.22 -4.00
N PRO A 308 5.57 -31.21 -4.79
CA PRO A 308 5.62 -30.72 -6.18
C PRO A 308 6.11 -29.27 -6.29
N ASP A 309 5.74 -28.40 -5.34
CA ASP A 309 6.19 -27.01 -5.31
C ASP A 309 7.69 -26.92 -5.15
N LEU A 310 8.32 -27.82 -4.40
CA LEU A 310 9.77 -27.77 -4.15
C LEU A 310 10.56 -28.03 -5.44
N ALA A 311 10.13 -29.01 -6.24
CA ALA A 311 10.77 -29.32 -7.52
C ALA A 311 10.61 -28.17 -8.54
N GLU A 312 9.45 -27.50 -8.53
CA GLU A 312 9.23 -26.30 -9.35
C GLU A 312 10.00 -25.09 -8.82
N THR A 313 10.06 -24.91 -7.50
CA THR A 313 10.83 -23.85 -6.82
C THR A 313 12.31 -23.95 -7.18
N ARG A 314 12.90 -25.15 -7.08
CA ARG A 314 14.28 -25.41 -7.48
C ARG A 314 14.55 -25.01 -8.93
N ARG A 315 13.73 -25.50 -9.87
CA ARG A 315 13.84 -25.15 -11.30
C ARG A 315 13.65 -23.66 -11.55
N TRP A 316 12.73 -23.04 -10.82
CA TRP A 316 12.44 -21.61 -10.94
C TRP A 316 13.60 -20.74 -10.44
N ILE A 317 14.19 -21.09 -9.29
CA ILE A 317 15.39 -20.41 -8.76
C ILE A 317 16.55 -20.53 -9.75
N ALA A 318 16.80 -21.72 -10.31
CA ALA A 318 17.83 -21.90 -11.32
C ALA A 318 17.58 -21.03 -12.57
N ARG A 319 16.34 -20.97 -13.06
CA ARG A 319 15.95 -20.08 -14.18
C ARG A 319 16.13 -18.61 -13.84
N MET A 320 15.76 -18.19 -12.62
CA MET A 320 15.95 -16.82 -12.16
C MET A 320 17.45 -16.47 -12.08
N ILE A 321 18.27 -17.35 -11.49
CA ILE A 321 19.74 -17.19 -11.47
C ILE A 321 20.27 -17.02 -12.89
N ASN A 322 19.89 -17.90 -13.82
CA ASN A 322 20.36 -17.82 -15.21
C ASN A 322 19.88 -16.54 -15.92
N SER A 323 18.62 -16.14 -15.71
CA SER A 323 18.04 -14.91 -16.26
C SER A 323 18.80 -13.67 -15.78
N LEU A 324 19.18 -13.63 -14.50
CA LEU A 324 19.91 -12.51 -13.89
C LEU A 324 21.44 -12.58 -14.15
N ALA A 325 22.03 -13.77 -14.23
CA ALA A 325 23.47 -13.99 -14.41
C ALA A 325 23.99 -13.54 -15.78
N SER A 326 23.13 -13.51 -16.80
CA SER A 326 23.46 -13.04 -18.15
C SER A 326 24.03 -11.61 -18.20
N VAL A 327 23.87 -10.83 -17.12
CA VAL A 327 24.25 -9.40 -17.05
C VAL A 327 25.35 -9.11 -16.02
N VAL A 328 25.45 -9.90 -14.93
CA VAL A 328 26.30 -9.58 -13.76
C VAL A 328 27.40 -10.63 -13.52
N GLY A 329 27.45 -11.71 -14.30
CA GLY A 329 28.31 -12.86 -14.06
C GLY A 329 27.73 -13.84 -13.03
N LYS A 330 28.08 -15.13 -13.15
CA LYS A 330 27.41 -16.22 -12.42
C LYS A 330 27.60 -16.12 -10.91
N ASN A 331 28.83 -15.90 -10.42
CA ASN A 331 29.11 -15.85 -8.98
C ASN A 331 28.43 -14.65 -8.30
N SER A 332 28.44 -13.48 -8.94
CA SER A 332 27.75 -12.28 -8.43
C SER A 332 26.23 -12.44 -8.42
N ALA A 333 25.65 -13.21 -9.36
CA ALA A 333 24.21 -13.50 -9.35
C ALA A 333 23.78 -14.36 -8.15
N HIS A 334 24.60 -15.31 -7.71
CA HIS A 334 24.30 -16.13 -6.51
C HIS A 334 24.24 -15.29 -5.24
N GLU A 335 25.24 -14.42 -5.01
CA GLU A 335 25.29 -13.51 -3.86
C GLU A 335 24.18 -12.45 -3.91
N PHE A 336 23.90 -11.93 -5.11
CA PHE A 336 22.81 -10.99 -5.37
C PHE A 336 21.44 -11.58 -5.04
N ILE A 337 21.20 -12.85 -5.37
CA ILE A 337 19.91 -13.51 -5.12
C ILE A 337 19.80 -13.90 -3.64
N GLY A 338 20.88 -14.41 -3.03
CA GLY A 338 20.88 -14.83 -1.63
C GLY A 338 20.55 -13.67 -0.66
N SER A 339 20.96 -12.45 -0.97
CA SER A 339 20.67 -11.27 -0.15
C SER A 339 19.24 -10.72 -0.34
N ARG A 340 18.66 -10.84 -1.55
CA ARG A 340 17.37 -10.25 -1.92
C ARG A 340 16.18 -11.18 -1.77
N VAL A 341 16.38 -12.49 -1.90
CA VAL A 341 15.28 -13.46 -1.84
C VAL A 341 14.77 -13.65 -0.42
N LYS A 342 13.46 -13.55 -0.26
CA LYS A 342 12.72 -13.88 0.95
C LYS A 342 11.72 -15.00 0.63
N LEU A 343 11.85 -16.14 1.28
CA LEU A 343 10.96 -17.29 1.03
C LEU A 343 9.71 -17.18 1.91
N CYS A 344 8.53 -17.26 1.29
CA CYS A 344 7.25 -17.25 1.97
C CYS A 344 6.50 -18.56 1.71
N TYR A 345 6.39 -19.39 2.74
CA TYR A 345 5.47 -20.51 2.76
C TYR A 345 4.07 -19.98 3.04
N ASN A 346 3.14 -20.17 2.10
CA ASN A 346 1.74 -19.80 2.21
C ASN A 346 0.86 -21.04 2.35
N GLN A 347 -0.34 -20.87 2.90
CA GLN A 347 -1.31 -21.93 3.16
C GLN A 347 -0.73 -23.05 4.05
N VAL A 348 0.03 -22.67 5.06
CA VAL A 348 0.69 -23.62 5.96
C VAL A 348 -0.30 -24.21 6.95
N VAL A 349 -0.26 -25.54 7.09
CA VAL A 349 -0.98 -26.28 8.13
C VAL A 349 0.04 -26.74 9.18
N GLY A 350 -0.08 -26.23 10.40
CA GLY A 350 0.82 -26.55 11.51
C GLY A 350 2.29 -26.37 11.14
N ASP A 351 3.10 -27.40 11.41
CA ASP A 351 4.54 -27.41 11.15
C ASP A 351 4.93 -28.00 9.78
N GLY A 352 3.98 -28.20 8.87
CA GLY A 352 4.20 -28.88 7.58
C GLY A 352 5.31 -28.26 6.71
N PHE A 353 5.60 -26.97 6.89
CA PHE A 353 6.67 -26.29 6.16
C PHE A 353 8.07 -26.77 6.53
N LYS A 354 8.33 -27.29 7.75
CA LYS A 354 9.68 -27.65 8.21
C LYS A 354 10.30 -28.77 7.37
N ALA A 355 9.53 -29.84 7.13
CA ALA A 355 9.98 -30.96 6.30
C ALA A 355 10.18 -30.55 4.84
N ALA A 356 9.23 -29.77 4.30
CA ALA A 356 9.31 -29.22 2.95
C ALA A 356 10.54 -28.31 2.78
N HIS A 357 10.84 -27.49 3.77
CA HIS A 357 12.02 -26.61 3.77
C HIS A 357 13.33 -27.38 3.78
N LYS A 358 13.45 -28.40 4.64
CA LYS A 358 14.63 -29.27 4.67
C LYS A 358 14.87 -29.95 3.32
N MET A 359 13.81 -30.43 2.67
CA MET A 359 13.90 -31.06 1.36
C MET A 359 14.31 -30.07 0.25
N LEU A 360 13.78 -28.85 0.25
CA LEU A 360 14.19 -27.81 -0.70
C LEU A 360 15.68 -27.46 -0.54
N GLN A 361 16.16 -27.28 0.70
CA GLN A 361 17.56 -26.99 0.99
C GLN A 361 18.48 -28.11 0.48
N GLN A 362 18.11 -29.37 0.74
CA GLN A 362 18.85 -30.52 0.23
C GLN A 362 18.88 -30.53 -1.30
N ALA A 363 17.73 -30.31 -1.96
CA ALA A 363 17.63 -30.33 -3.41
C ALA A 363 18.43 -29.19 -4.09
N LEU A 364 18.54 -28.02 -3.46
CA LEU A 364 19.37 -26.91 -3.94
C LEU A 364 20.86 -27.23 -3.77
N SER A 365 21.25 -27.84 -2.65
CA SER A 365 22.63 -28.29 -2.40
C SER A 365 23.08 -29.35 -3.40
N GLU A 366 22.22 -30.33 -3.73
CA GLU A 366 22.48 -31.34 -4.76
C GLU A 366 22.74 -30.71 -6.15
N ASP A 367 22.11 -29.57 -6.43
CA ASP A 367 22.31 -28.77 -7.65
C ASP A 367 23.51 -27.82 -7.60
N LYS A 368 24.27 -27.83 -6.50
CA LYS A 368 25.37 -26.88 -6.23
C LYS A 368 24.89 -25.42 -6.27
N ILE A 369 23.64 -25.19 -5.86
CA ILE A 369 23.09 -23.85 -5.63
C ILE A 369 23.30 -23.53 -4.16
N GLU A 370 24.42 -22.89 -3.84
CA GLU A 370 24.77 -22.45 -2.48
C GLU A 370 23.96 -21.20 -2.09
N LEU A 371 22.65 -21.39 -1.86
CA LEU A 371 21.74 -20.31 -1.50
C LEU A 371 20.99 -20.66 -0.22
N ALA A 372 21.40 -20.04 0.89
CA ALA A 372 20.79 -20.24 2.19
C ALA A 372 19.40 -19.56 2.25
N LEU A 373 18.37 -20.24 1.75
CA LEU A 373 17.00 -19.75 1.85
C LEU A 373 16.50 -19.77 3.29
N ILE A 374 16.12 -18.62 3.83
CA ILE A 374 15.50 -18.53 5.14
C ILE A 374 13.98 -18.56 4.94
N PRO A 375 13.21 -19.33 5.73
CA PRO A 375 11.74 -19.27 5.70
C PRO A 375 11.28 -17.96 6.36
N ASN A 376 11.33 -16.86 5.61
CA ASN A 376 11.01 -15.50 6.09
C ASN A 376 9.51 -15.30 6.37
N GLY A 377 8.64 -16.01 5.64
CA GLY A 377 7.19 -15.95 5.84
C GLY A 377 6.64 -17.36 6.01
N ILE A 378 5.81 -17.56 7.04
CA ILE A 378 5.08 -18.80 7.29
C ILE A 378 3.62 -18.39 7.51
N ILE A 379 2.90 -18.19 6.40
CA ILE A 379 1.52 -17.71 6.42
C ILE A 379 0.59 -18.93 6.56
N PRO A 380 -0.21 -19.02 7.65
CA PRO A 380 -1.09 -20.15 7.87
C PRO A 380 -2.21 -20.19 6.82
N ILE A 381 -2.76 -21.37 6.60
CA ILE A 381 -4.01 -21.49 5.84
C ILE A 381 -5.13 -20.74 6.57
N VAL A 382 -5.92 -20.00 5.80
CA VAL A 382 -7.09 -19.27 6.29
C VAL A 382 -8.33 -20.11 6.05
N ASP A 383 -9.34 -19.97 6.92
CA ASP A 383 -10.64 -20.61 6.74
C ASP A 383 -11.16 -20.40 5.30
N PRO A 384 -11.55 -21.46 4.57
CA PRO A 384 -11.96 -21.36 3.18
C PRO A 384 -13.13 -20.39 2.94
N ARG A 385 -14.06 -20.23 3.89
CA ARG A 385 -15.18 -19.29 3.78
C ARG A 385 -14.69 -17.85 3.87
N LEU A 386 -13.78 -17.56 4.79
CA LEU A 386 -13.16 -16.24 4.91
C LEU A 386 -12.32 -15.91 3.67
N ALA A 387 -11.54 -16.88 3.17
CA ALA A 387 -10.76 -16.72 1.95
C ALA A 387 -11.67 -16.48 0.72
N ALA A 388 -12.77 -17.21 0.60
CA ALA A 388 -13.75 -17.01 -0.48
C ALA A 388 -14.42 -15.63 -0.40
N GLN A 389 -14.85 -15.20 0.80
CA GLN A 389 -15.42 -13.87 1.02
C GLN A 389 -14.42 -12.76 0.68
N ALA A 390 -13.15 -12.93 1.02
CA ALA A 390 -12.10 -11.95 0.75
C ALA A 390 -11.82 -11.72 -0.73
N VAL A 391 -12.24 -12.62 -1.62
CA VAL A 391 -12.11 -12.49 -3.08
C VAL A 391 -13.46 -12.16 -3.74
N ASN A 392 -14.54 -12.82 -3.31
CA ASN A 392 -15.84 -12.75 -4.00
C ASN A 392 -16.77 -11.64 -3.47
N SER A 393 -16.41 -10.96 -2.39
CA SER A 393 -17.17 -9.79 -1.91
C SER A 393 -16.91 -8.55 -2.77
N ASP A 394 -17.96 -7.76 -2.98
CA ASP A 394 -17.90 -6.44 -3.61
C ASP A 394 -17.22 -5.37 -2.73
N ARG A 395 -17.00 -5.68 -1.45
CA ARG A 395 -16.37 -4.74 -0.51
C ARG A 395 -14.86 -4.93 -0.47
N ARG A 396 -14.11 -3.85 -0.71
CA ARG A 396 -12.64 -3.83 -0.62
C ARG A 396 -12.13 -4.11 0.80
N ASP A 397 -12.87 -3.70 1.81
CA ASP A 397 -12.50 -3.92 3.22
C ASP A 397 -12.74 -5.36 3.70
N ASP A 398 -13.18 -6.27 2.81
CA ASP A 398 -13.19 -7.71 3.06
C ASP A 398 -11.86 -8.41 2.72
N ILE A 399 -10.87 -7.71 2.15
CA ILE A 399 -9.49 -8.20 2.04
C ILE A 399 -9.01 -8.63 3.44
N LEU A 400 -8.45 -9.84 3.56
CA LEU A 400 -8.21 -10.50 4.86
C LEU A 400 -7.60 -9.59 5.94
N ILE A 401 -6.47 -8.93 5.65
CA ILE A 401 -5.82 -8.06 6.64
C ILE A 401 -6.66 -6.80 6.96
N TRP A 402 -7.38 -6.26 5.97
CA TRP A 402 -8.25 -5.11 6.16
C TRP A 402 -9.47 -5.48 6.99
N ARG A 403 -10.07 -6.63 6.70
CA ARG A 403 -11.19 -7.16 7.45
C ARG A 403 -10.81 -7.44 8.89
N TYR A 404 -9.62 -8.01 9.13
CA TYR A 404 -9.09 -8.16 10.48
C TYR A 404 -8.92 -6.80 11.19
N LYS A 405 -8.44 -5.76 10.49
CA LYS A 405 -8.37 -4.39 11.05
C LYS A 405 -9.75 -3.89 11.51
N LYS A 406 -10.79 -4.14 10.72
CA LYS A 406 -12.16 -3.65 10.94
C LYS A 406 -12.95 -4.46 11.98
N GLU A 407 -12.96 -5.78 11.82
CA GLU A 407 -13.86 -6.69 12.53
C GLU A 407 -13.18 -7.47 13.67
N LYS A 408 -11.84 -7.50 13.72
CA LYS A 408 -11.06 -8.23 14.74
C LYS A 408 -11.41 -9.73 14.86
N LEU A 409 -11.75 -10.36 13.74
CA LEU A 409 -12.03 -11.80 13.67
C LEU A 409 -10.81 -12.59 14.17
N GLU A 410 -11.00 -13.40 15.22
CA GLU A 410 -9.92 -14.15 15.87
C GLU A 410 -9.24 -15.13 14.91
N GLU A 411 -10.01 -15.69 13.97
CA GLU A 411 -9.55 -16.63 12.95
C GLU A 411 -8.53 -16.02 11.98
N LEU A 412 -8.53 -14.69 11.82
CA LEU A 412 -7.57 -13.97 10.97
C LEU A 412 -6.35 -13.48 11.74
N SER A 413 -6.33 -13.60 13.08
CA SER A 413 -5.22 -13.15 13.92
C SER A 413 -3.88 -13.83 13.56
N PRO A 414 -3.80 -15.17 13.40
CA PRO A 414 -2.55 -15.83 13.01
C PRO A 414 -2.07 -15.42 11.62
N PHE A 415 -3.00 -15.21 10.68
CA PHE A 415 -2.70 -14.69 9.35
C PHE A 415 -2.11 -13.28 9.42
N ALA A 416 -2.73 -12.39 10.19
CA ALA A 416 -2.29 -11.01 10.34
C ALA A 416 -0.89 -10.91 10.95
N ASP A 417 -0.62 -11.63 12.05
CA ASP A 417 0.70 -11.62 12.70
C ASP A 417 1.79 -12.19 11.78
N SER A 418 1.50 -13.30 11.10
CA SER A 418 2.45 -13.94 10.18
C SER A 418 2.74 -13.07 8.96
N LEU A 419 1.72 -12.43 8.39
CA LEU A 419 1.86 -11.50 7.27
C LEU A 419 2.69 -10.27 7.67
N LEU A 420 2.45 -9.70 8.86
CA LEU A 420 3.20 -8.54 9.36
C LEU A 420 4.63 -8.89 9.79
N GLY A 421 4.84 -10.11 10.30
CA GLY A 421 6.18 -10.67 10.50
C GLY A 421 6.93 -10.79 9.17
N PHE A 422 6.28 -11.32 8.14
CA PHE A 422 6.84 -11.37 6.80
C PHE A 422 7.13 -9.97 6.24
N ALA A 423 6.21 -9.02 6.40
CA ALA A 423 6.35 -7.64 5.97
C ALA A 423 7.58 -6.95 6.60
N SER A 424 7.88 -7.25 7.87
CA SER A 424 9.01 -6.65 8.59
C SER A 424 10.39 -7.03 8.02
N HIS A 425 10.49 -8.08 7.21
CA HIS A 425 11.72 -8.42 6.50
C HIS A 425 12.02 -7.45 5.34
N PHE A 426 11.03 -6.66 4.91
CA PHE A 426 11.18 -5.62 3.90
C PHE A 426 11.14 -4.23 4.54
N VAL A 427 10.15 -3.99 5.40
CA VAL A 427 9.93 -2.71 6.08
C VAL A 427 9.84 -2.93 7.59
N PRO A 428 10.96 -2.93 8.32
CA PRO A 428 10.98 -3.25 9.76
C PRO A 428 9.98 -2.45 10.60
N ALA A 429 9.81 -1.15 10.29
CA ALA A 429 8.91 -0.25 10.99
C ALA A 429 7.40 -0.58 10.83
N VAL A 430 7.03 -1.50 9.94
CA VAL A 430 5.62 -1.88 9.71
C VAL A 430 4.94 -2.39 10.97
N ARG A 431 5.65 -3.12 11.84
CA ARG A 431 5.04 -3.68 13.07
C ARG A 431 4.67 -2.58 14.05
N GLU A 432 5.45 -1.51 14.14
CA GLU A 432 5.14 -0.36 15.01
C GLU A 432 3.88 0.37 14.51
N GLY A 433 3.80 0.64 13.20
CA GLY A 433 2.61 1.22 12.57
C GLY A 433 1.38 0.32 12.75
N ALA A 434 1.54 -0.99 12.53
CA ALA A 434 0.46 -1.96 12.70
C ALA A 434 -0.04 -2.05 14.14
N SER A 435 0.84 -2.04 15.16
CA SER A 435 0.42 -1.97 16.56
C SER A 435 -0.36 -0.69 16.85
N ARG A 436 0.08 0.46 16.31
CA ARG A 436 -0.57 1.76 16.53
C ARG A 436 -2.01 1.79 16.02
N ILE A 437 -2.28 1.14 14.89
CA ILE A 437 -3.62 1.04 14.31
C ILE A 437 -4.40 -0.21 14.76
N GLY A 438 -3.86 -0.94 15.74
CA GLY A 438 -4.47 -2.13 16.33
C GLY A 438 -4.47 -3.36 15.43
N LEU A 439 -3.70 -3.40 14.34
CA LEU A 439 -3.48 -4.61 13.53
C LEU A 439 -2.62 -5.66 14.25
N LEU A 440 -1.82 -5.24 15.23
CA LEU A 440 -1.15 -6.13 16.16
C LEU A 440 -1.56 -5.76 17.58
N PRO A 441 -1.57 -6.72 18.52
CA PRO A 441 -1.66 -6.37 19.93
C PRO A 441 -0.55 -5.37 20.28
N ASN A 442 -0.87 -4.40 21.13
CA ASN A 442 0.13 -3.45 21.62
C ASN A 442 1.23 -4.23 22.34
N ALA A 443 2.50 -4.02 21.95
CA ALA A 443 3.62 -4.53 22.72
C ALA A 443 3.45 -4.05 24.18
N PRO A 444 3.58 -4.94 25.20
CA PRO A 444 3.50 -4.50 26.58
C PRO A 444 4.53 -3.41 26.78
N LYS A 445 4.09 -2.23 27.27
CA LYS A 445 5.00 -1.14 27.65
C LYS A 445 6.06 -1.77 28.56
N LYS A 446 7.33 -1.83 28.12
CA LYS A 446 8.44 -2.22 28.99
C LYS A 446 8.34 -1.33 30.21
N ARG A 447 7.96 -1.89 31.37
CA ARG A 447 8.02 -1.19 32.66
C ARG A 447 9.47 -0.74 32.79
N GLY A 448 9.70 0.57 32.71
CA GLY A 448 11.02 1.16 32.90
C GLY A 448 11.55 0.68 34.24
N TRP A 449 12.64 -0.07 34.20
CA TRP A 449 13.32 -0.54 35.39
C TRP A 449 14.20 0.58 35.91
N PHE A 450 13.58 1.66 36.39
CA PHE A 450 14.23 2.73 37.15
C PHE A 450 13.28 3.17 38.25
N GLY A 451 13.61 2.78 39.47
CA GLY A 451 12.83 3.10 40.66
C GLY A 451 13.09 2.18 41.85
N ARG A 452 14.35 1.97 42.21
CA ARG A 452 14.77 1.77 43.61
C ARG A 452 16.13 2.44 43.80
N GLY A 453 16.09 3.62 44.39
CA GLY A 453 17.19 4.38 44.95
C GLY A 453 16.59 5.22 46.06
#